data_AF-A0AAE3BDZ1-F1
#
_entry.id   AF-A0AAE3BDZ1-F1
#
_cell.length_a   1.000
_cell.length_b   1.000
_cell.length_c   1.000
_cell.angle_alpha   90.00
_cell.angle_beta   90.00
_cell.angle_gamma   90.00
#
_symmetry.space_group_name_H-M   'P 1'
#
loop_
_entity.id
_entity.type
_entity.pdbx_description
1 polymer ?
#
loop_
_entity_poly.entity_id
_entity_poly.type
_entity_poly.pdbx_seq_one_letter_code
_entity_poly.pdbx_strand_id
1 'polypeptide(L)'
;MEHDKFMQYGRGLGLWRNPRENIKPDPINYFRDDPIYLTPSKGEWINQSQECKKENNPLENGVFIWTETKGTGHAFVSIHEGNSASVFTYGRFGRRSGIVGVVGDGILNFLQFEDARTYYREELYQTEAKVFLITDANPAIARLYFEKLWRSGGKVKETIKMGESTKRNGRTVDQYDVTGVNCTTHTTKGVKIAGSQIFKGGYTTHSQMRIDYEEDFAVPVSLQRYLERKSGESSMLVVDMTSEFRKQYPNTDNYTPISEDTTLRVVSEVVSGIGKSSPYSGGSVGGLLEGMHDVNK
;
A
#
# COMPACT_ATOMS: atom_id res chain seq x y z
N MET A 1 4.08 -53.14 -50.51
CA MET A 1 4.98 -54.30 -50.28
C MET A 1 4.83 -54.67 -48.81
N GLU A 2 3.88 -55.57 -48.52
CA GLU A 2 4.12 -57.00 -48.20
C GLU A 2 4.48 -57.15 -46.71
N HIS A 3 3.55 -57.55 -45.83
CA HIS A 3 3.14 -58.93 -45.53
C HIS A 3 4.29 -59.91 -45.24
N ASP A 4 4.32 -60.36 -43.99
CA ASP A 4 4.73 -61.68 -43.50
C ASP A 4 6.16 -62.18 -43.77
N LYS A 5 6.95 -62.24 -42.70
CA LYS A 5 7.79 -63.41 -42.39
C LYS A 5 7.72 -63.70 -40.89
N PHE A 6 6.84 -64.62 -40.49
CA PHE A 6 7.05 -66.07 -40.40
C PHE A 6 7.84 -66.52 -39.17
N MET A 7 7.06 -67.12 -38.28
CA MET A 7 7.36 -68.08 -37.23
C MET A 7 8.31 -69.21 -37.68
N GLN A 8 9.25 -69.56 -36.82
CA GLN A 8 10.10 -70.76 -36.84
C GLN A 8 10.67 -70.89 -35.42
N TYR A 9 10.76 -72.00 -34.70
CA TYR A 9 10.56 -73.45 -34.82
C TYR A 9 10.44 -73.93 -33.34
N GLY A 10 9.97 -75.10 -32.93
CA GLY A 10 9.68 -76.37 -33.57
C GLY A 10 9.38 -77.39 -32.44
N ARG A 11 8.40 -78.26 -32.69
CA ARG A 11 8.52 -79.73 -32.73
C ARG A 11 8.76 -80.45 -31.40
N GLY A 12 7.79 -81.28 -31.03
CA GLY A 12 8.05 -82.44 -30.18
C GLY A 12 6.78 -83.13 -29.72
N LEU A 13 6.47 -84.26 -30.36
CA LEU A 13 5.61 -85.35 -29.86
C LEU A 13 4.09 -85.15 -30.04
N GLY A 14 3.59 -85.79 -31.11
CA GLY A 14 2.17 -85.92 -31.35
C GLY A 14 1.51 -86.83 -30.32
N LEU A 15 0.33 -86.42 -29.89
CA LEU A 15 -0.81 -87.27 -29.60
C LEU A 15 -2.06 -86.38 -29.70
N TRP A 16 -2.86 -86.65 -30.73
CA TRP A 16 -4.18 -86.07 -30.87
C TRP A 16 -5.06 -86.54 -29.71
N ARG A 17 -5.49 -85.62 -28.85
CA ARG A 17 -6.84 -85.61 -28.26
C ARG A 17 -7.25 -84.16 -28.13
N ASN A 18 -8.40 -83.81 -28.71
CA ASN A 18 -9.14 -82.61 -28.33
C ASN A 18 -9.71 -82.85 -26.93
N PRO A 19 -9.32 -82.10 -25.89
CA PRO A 19 -10.20 -81.81 -24.80
C PRO A 19 -10.85 -80.47 -25.16
N ARG A 20 -11.87 -80.49 -26.03
CA ARG A 20 -12.96 -79.57 -25.75
C ARG A 20 -13.53 -80.11 -24.46
N GLU A 21 -13.27 -79.44 -23.36
CA GLU A 21 -14.19 -79.36 -22.23
C GLU A 21 -13.50 -78.61 -21.11
N ASN A 22 -14.03 -77.42 -20.86
CA ASN A 22 -14.01 -76.77 -19.56
C ASN A 22 -12.62 -76.38 -19.04
N ILE A 23 -12.13 -75.21 -19.47
CA ILE A 23 -11.59 -74.12 -18.64
C ILE A 23 -11.26 -73.00 -19.64
N LYS A 24 -12.11 -71.99 -19.74
CA LYS A 24 -11.66 -70.70 -20.26
C LYS A 24 -10.81 -70.10 -19.14
N PRO A 25 -9.55 -69.70 -19.38
CA PRO A 25 -8.81 -68.90 -18.40
C PRO A 25 -9.56 -67.57 -18.24
N ASP A 26 -9.86 -67.20 -17.00
CA ASP A 26 -10.46 -65.91 -16.70
C ASP A 26 -9.60 -64.80 -17.31
N PRO A 27 -10.18 -63.82 -18.04
CA PRO A 27 -9.42 -62.69 -18.50
C PRO A 27 -8.91 -61.92 -17.27
N ILE A 28 -7.58 -61.80 -17.18
CA ILE A 28 -6.91 -60.95 -16.21
C ILE A 28 -7.39 -59.51 -16.49
N ASN A 29 -8.30 -59.03 -15.66
CA ASN A 29 -8.87 -57.70 -15.78
C ASN A 29 -7.89 -56.71 -15.13
N TYR A 30 -7.15 -55.96 -15.94
CA TYR A 30 -6.19 -54.95 -15.49
C TYR A 30 -6.85 -53.63 -15.06
N PHE A 31 -8.19 -53.55 -15.10
CA PHE A 31 -8.95 -52.41 -14.63
C PHE A 31 -9.60 -52.77 -13.30
N ARG A 32 -8.92 -52.43 -12.19
CA ARG A 32 -9.62 -52.22 -10.93
C ARG A 32 -10.32 -50.87 -11.02
N ASP A 33 -11.62 -50.93 -10.76
CA ASP A 33 -12.56 -49.82 -10.54
C ASP A 33 -13.17 -49.21 -11.81
N ASP A 34 -14.49 -49.34 -11.93
CA ASP A 34 -15.31 -48.62 -12.91
C ASP A 34 -15.06 -47.11 -12.79
N PRO A 35 -14.96 -46.36 -13.90
CA PRO A 35 -14.81 -44.92 -13.82
C PRO A 35 -16.05 -44.33 -13.15
N ILE A 36 -15.85 -43.64 -12.03
CA ILE A 36 -16.90 -42.82 -11.40
C ILE A 36 -17.21 -41.69 -12.39
N TYR A 37 -18.34 -41.81 -13.09
CA TYR A 37 -18.89 -40.72 -13.86
C TYR A 37 -19.35 -39.63 -12.89
N LEU A 38 -18.63 -38.50 -12.86
CA LEU A 38 -19.13 -37.29 -12.20
C LEU A 38 -20.47 -36.95 -12.83
N THR A 39 -21.53 -36.93 -12.01
CA THR A 39 -22.83 -36.44 -12.45
C THR A 39 -22.66 -34.96 -12.85
N PRO A 40 -23.14 -34.55 -14.04
CA PRO A 40 -23.14 -33.14 -14.40
C PRO A 40 -23.92 -32.38 -13.33
N SER A 41 -23.31 -31.34 -12.75
CA SER A 41 -24.04 -30.46 -11.84
C SER A 41 -25.27 -29.92 -12.56
N LYS A 42 -26.46 -30.05 -11.94
CA LYS A 42 -27.66 -29.34 -12.40
C LYS A 42 -27.46 -27.86 -12.08
N GLY A 43 -26.74 -27.15 -12.95
CA GLY A 43 -26.69 -25.69 -12.91
C GLY A 43 -28.06 -25.13 -13.26
N GLU A 44 -28.69 -24.43 -12.33
CA GLU A 44 -29.79 -23.54 -12.65
C GLU A 44 -29.23 -22.27 -13.30
N TRP A 45 -29.81 -21.87 -14.44
CA TRP A 45 -29.51 -20.57 -15.03
C TRP A 45 -30.10 -19.49 -14.12
N ILE A 46 -29.24 -18.71 -13.47
CA ILE A 46 -29.67 -17.49 -12.79
C ILE A 46 -30.10 -16.52 -13.89
N ASN A 47 -31.36 -16.08 -13.84
CA ASN A 47 -31.87 -15.07 -14.77
C ASN A 47 -30.93 -13.85 -14.77
N GLN A 48 -30.54 -13.39 -15.96
CA GLN A 48 -29.69 -12.20 -16.20
C GLN A 48 -30.24 -10.89 -15.61
N SER A 49 -31.35 -10.91 -14.87
CA SER A 49 -31.94 -9.76 -14.19
C SER A 49 -31.39 -9.51 -12.79
N GLN A 50 -30.54 -10.38 -12.25
CA GLN A 50 -29.66 -10.05 -11.13
C GLN A 50 -28.28 -9.68 -11.67
N GLU A 51 -28.16 -8.50 -12.29
CA GLU A 51 -26.87 -7.83 -12.36
C GLU A 51 -26.32 -7.81 -10.93
N CYS A 52 -25.17 -8.46 -10.70
CA CYS A 52 -24.40 -8.26 -9.48
C CYS A 52 -24.06 -6.77 -9.42
N LYS A 53 -24.90 -5.98 -8.75
CA LYS A 53 -24.59 -4.58 -8.48
C LYS A 53 -23.27 -4.60 -7.74
N LYS A 54 -22.23 -4.08 -8.39
CA LYS A 54 -20.91 -3.94 -7.78
C LYS A 54 -21.13 -3.25 -6.44
N GLU A 55 -20.72 -3.90 -5.37
CA GLU A 55 -20.84 -3.34 -4.03
C GLU A 55 -20.14 -1.98 -4.02
N ASN A 56 -20.82 -0.96 -3.50
CA ASN A 56 -20.28 0.38 -3.45
C ASN A 56 -19.12 0.39 -2.45
N ASN A 57 -17.88 0.33 -2.96
CA ASN A 57 -16.69 0.42 -2.12
C ASN A 57 -16.20 1.88 -2.08
N PRO A 58 -16.39 2.60 -0.96
CA PRO A 58 -15.94 3.98 -0.85
C PRO A 58 -14.41 4.10 -0.84
N LEU A 59 -13.68 2.99 -0.65
CA LEU A 59 -12.22 2.94 -0.71
C LEU A 59 -11.70 2.45 -2.09
N GLU A 60 -12.56 2.34 -3.11
CA GLU A 60 -12.13 1.81 -4.41
C GLU A 60 -11.08 2.68 -5.10
N ASN A 61 -11.29 4.00 -5.08
CA ASN A 61 -10.47 4.99 -5.76
C ASN A 61 -10.25 6.21 -4.87
N GLY A 62 -9.02 6.69 -4.78
CA GLY A 62 -8.74 7.93 -4.05
C GLY A 62 -7.29 8.09 -3.64
N VAL A 63 -6.96 9.32 -3.24
CA VAL A 63 -5.72 9.63 -2.51
C VAL A 63 -6.09 9.86 -1.06
N PHE A 64 -5.54 9.03 -0.18
CA PHE A 64 -5.80 9.09 1.25
C PHE A 64 -4.54 9.54 1.98
N ILE A 65 -4.67 10.56 2.82
CA ILE A 65 -3.63 10.97 3.76
C ILE A 65 -3.89 10.26 5.08
N TRP A 66 -2.83 9.67 5.62
CA TRP A 66 -2.80 9.03 6.93
C TRP A 66 -2.01 9.89 7.88
N THR A 67 -2.52 10.07 9.10
CA THR A 67 -1.82 10.83 10.15
C THR A 67 -1.86 10.08 11.47
N GLU A 68 -0.70 10.02 12.11
CA GLU A 68 -0.50 9.47 13.44
C GLU A 68 -0.03 10.58 14.37
N THR A 69 -0.61 10.64 15.57
CA THR A 69 -0.27 11.66 16.56
C THR A 69 0.39 11.11 17.81
N LYS A 70 0.51 9.79 17.93
CA LYS A 70 1.20 9.15 19.06
C LYS A 70 2.71 9.27 18.92
N GLY A 71 3.40 9.51 20.04
CA GLY A 71 4.85 9.70 20.06
C GLY A 71 5.28 10.94 19.26
N THR A 72 6.19 10.76 18.30
CA THR A 72 6.59 11.86 17.38
C THR A 72 5.57 12.13 16.28
N GLY A 73 4.59 11.24 16.14
CA GLY A 73 3.69 11.20 15.00
C GLY A 73 4.35 10.74 13.72
N HIS A 74 3.53 10.47 12.72
CA HIS A 74 3.92 10.08 11.37
C HIS A 74 2.83 10.46 10.37
N ALA A 75 3.18 10.57 9.10
CA ALA A 75 2.24 10.85 8.05
C ALA A 75 2.66 10.14 6.77
N PHE A 76 1.69 9.57 6.06
CA PHE A 76 1.93 8.87 4.80
C PHE A 76 0.71 8.96 3.88
N VAL A 77 0.85 8.46 2.65
CA VAL A 77 -0.28 8.37 1.73
C VAL A 77 -0.58 6.92 1.35
N SER A 78 -1.86 6.65 1.13
CA SER A 78 -2.27 5.52 0.31
C SER A 78 -3.04 5.98 -0.92
N ILE A 79 -2.84 5.26 -2.01
CA ILE A 79 -3.41 5.57 -3.31
C ILE A 79 -4.13 4.34 -3.80
N HIS A 80 -5.43 4.47 -4.01
CA HIS A 80 -6.29 3.38 -4.44
C HIS A 80 -6.74 3.65 -5.87
N GLU A 81 -6.59 2.65 -6.73
CA GLU A 81 -7.06 2.66 -8.12
C GLU A 81 -7.69 1.31 -8.44
N GLY A 82 -8.99 1.27 -8.68
CA GLY A 82 -9.73 0.05 -9.02
C GLY A 82 -9.59 -1.05 -7.98
N ASN A 83 -9.68 -0.72 -6.69
CA ASN A 83 -9.41 -1.62 -5.54
C ASN A 83 -7.95 -2.08 -5.37
N SER A 84 -7.02 -1.59 -6.18
CA SER A 84 -5.59 -1.79 -5.96
C SER A 84 -5.06 -0.70 -5.04
N ALA A 85 -4.67 -1.07 -3.82
CA ALA A 85 -4.10 -0.16 -2.84
C ALA A 85 -2.57 -0.17 -2.90
N SER A 86 -1.98 1.02 -2.98
CA SER A 86 -0.54 1.27 -2.92
C SER A 86 -0.24 2.24 -1.78
N VAL A 87 0.63 1.85 -0.85
CA VAL A 87 1.03 2.69 0.29
C VAL A 87 2.43 3.22 0.07
N PHE A 88 2.59 4.52 0.28
CA PHE A 88 3.87 5.20 0.22
C PHE A 88 4.14 5.87 1.57
N THR A 89 5.03 5.25 2.35
CA THR A 89 5.38 5.70 3.70
C THR A 89 6.87 6.05 3.75
N TYR A 90 7.17 7.32 4.02
CA TYR A 90 8.53 7.87 4.02
C TYR A 90 9.00 8.15 5.45
N GLY A 91 10.15 7.60 5.84
CA GLY A 91 10.57 7.67 7.23
C GLY A 91 12.02 7.24 7.48
N ARG A 92 12.45 7.41 8.72
CA ARG A 92 13.74 6.91 9.23
C ARG A 92 13.65 5.44 9.61
N PHE A 93 13.47 4.58 8.60
CA PHE A 93 13.42 3.13 8.76
C PHE A 93 14.80 2.46 8.74
N GLY A 94 15.86 3.23 8.49
CA GLY A 94 17.24 2.77 8.40
C GLY A 94 18.13 3.35 9.49
N ARG A 95 19.34 3.78 9.10
CA ARG A 95 20.29 4.37 10.04
C ARG A 95 19.77 5.72 10.52
N ARG A 96 19.97 5.99 11.81
CA ARG A 96 19.67 7.26 12.47
C ARG A 96 20.98 7.90 12.90
N SER A 97 21.08 9.21 12.81
CA SER A 97 22.29 9.99 13.07
C SER A 97 21.93 11.37 13.64
N GLY A 98 22.93 12.03 14.24
CA GLY A 98 22.74 13.28 14.98
C GLY A 98 22.36 13.08 16.45
N ILE A 99 22.42 14.17 17.23
CA ILE A 99 21.98 14.18 18.63
C ILE A 99 20.48 13.82 18.63
N VAL A 100 20.05 12.90 19.50
CA VAL A 100 18.68 12.35 19.55
C VAL A 100 18.16 11.62 18.29
N GLY A 101 18.98 11.38 17.26
CA GLY A 101 18.56 10.61 16.07
C GLY A 101 17.58 11.34 15.15
N VAL A 102 17.67 12.68 15.10
CA VAL A 102 16.79 13.57 14.32
C VAL A 102 17.04 13.51 12.81
N VAL A 103 18.21 13.05 12.37
CA VAL A 103 18.56 12.85 10.96
C VAL A 103 18.71 11.36 10.66
N GLY A 104 18.50 10.93 9.42
CA GLY A 104 18.73 9.53 9.06
C GLY A 104 18.61 9.26 7.57
N ASP A 105 18.70 7.98 7.20
CA ASP A 105 18.40 7.55 5.84
C ASP A 105 16.91 7.84 5.56
N GLY A 106 16.63 8.66 4.54
CA GLY A 106 15.29 8.94 4.05
C GLY A 106 14.80 7.79 3.20
N ILE A 107 14.04 6.88 3.82
CA ILE A 107 13.58 5.66 3.15
C ILE A 107 12.10 5.81 2.80
N LEU A 108 11.81 5.67 1.51
CA LEU A 108 10.46 5.52 0.99
C LEU A 108 10.15 4.03 0.84
N ASN A 109 9.15 3.55 1.59
CA ASN A 109 8.59 2.22 1.38
C ASN A 109 7.44 2.29 0.38
N PHE A 110 7.41 1.35 -0.55
CA PHE A 110 6.30 1.14 -1.46
C PHE A 110 5.64 -0.20 -1.14
N LEU A 111 4.51 -0.18 -0.41
CA LEU A 111 3.81 -1.38 0.03
C LEU A 111 2.60 -1.65 -0.86
N GLN A 112 2.39 -2.91 -1.19
CA GLN A 112 1.26 -3.38 -1.99
C GLN A 112 0.68 -4.65 -1.37
N PHE A 113 -0.55 -4.99 -1.77
CA PHE A 113 -1.21 -6.25 -1.41
C PHE A 113 -1.21 -6.51 0.11
N GLU A 114 -0.70 -7.67 0.56
CA GLU A 114 -0.65 -8.02 1.99
C GLU A 114 0.23 -7.10 2.83
N ASP A 115 1.34 -6.59 2.29
CA ASP A 115 2.20 -5.67 3.02
C ASP A 115 1.44 -4.36 3.31
N ALA A 116 0.65 -3.87 2.35
CA ALA A 116 -0.22 -2.70 2.55
C ALA A 116 -1.35 -2.98 3.56
N ARG A 117 -2.02 -4.13 3.45
CA ARG A 117 -3.12 -4.51 4.37
C ARG A 117 -2.64 -4.65 5.81
N THR A 118 -1.49 -5.29 6.01
CA THR A 118 -0.87 -5.46 7.33
C THR A 118 -0.54 -4.10 7.91
N TYR A 119 0.08 -3.22 7.10
CA TYR A 119 0.41 -1.87 7.51
C TYR A 119 -0.82 -1.05 7.91
N TYR A 120 -1.92 -1.12 7.14
CA TYR A 120 -3.16 -0.44 7.53
C TYR A 120 -3.70 -0.88 8.89
N ARG A 121 -3.73 -2.18 9.18
CA ARG A 121 -4.22 -2.67 10.48
C ARG A 121 -3.31 -2.22 11.61
N GLU A 122 -2.00 -2.30 11.42
CA GLU A 122 -1.02 -1.82 12.38
C GLU A 122 -1.28 -0.34 12.71
N GLU A 123 -1.40 0.51 11.68
CA GLU A 123 -1.59 1.95 11.89
C GLU A 123 -2.99 2.30 12.44
N LEU A 124 -4.05 1.63 12.00
CA LEU A 124 -5.40 1.89 12.51
C LEU A 124 -5.56 1.56 14.00
N TYR A 125 -4.84 0.55 14.51
CA TYR A 125 -5.09 0.00 15.84
C TYR A 125 -3.95 0.17 16.84
N GLN A 126 -2.68 0.14 16.40
CA GLN A 126 -1.55 0.42 17.31
C GLN A 126 -1.35 1.92 17.50
N THR A 127 -1.27 2.67 16.40
CA THR A 127 -1.00 4.12 16.43
C THR A 127 -2.28 4.95 16.46
N GLU A 128 -3.43 4.32 16.22
CA GLU A 128 -4.75 4.97 16.11
C GLU A 128 -4.77 6.05 15.04
N ALA A 129 -4.11 5.78 13.92
CA ALA A 129 -4.03 6.68 12.79
C ALA A 129 -5.42 7.10 12.29
N LYS A 130 -5.51 8.36 11.82
CA LYS A 130 -6.67 8.88 11.10
C LYS A 130 -6.41 8.90 9.60
N VAL A 131 -7.48 8.73 8.84
CA VAL A 131 -7.42 8.61 7.38
C VAL A 131 -8.35 9.62 6.73
N PHE A 132 -7.83 10.39 5.78
CA PHE A 132 -8.56 11.45 5.11
C PHE A 132 -8.50 11.27 3.59
N LEU A 133 -9.65 11.14 2.93
CA LEU A 133 -9.75 11.20 1.48
C LEU A 133 -9.61 12.64 1.01
N ILE A 134 -8.72 12.86 0.05
CA ILE A 134 -8.56 14.13 -0.65
C ILE A 134 -9.27 14.03 -1.99
N THR A 135 -10.43 14.67 -2.11
CA THR A 135 -11.36 14.43 -3.23
C THR A 135 -10.94 15.08 -4.53
N ASP A 136 -10.08 16.10 -4.48
CA ASP A 136 -9.56 16.84 -5.64
C ASP A 136 -8.14 16.40 -6.08
N ALA A 137 -7.53 15.45 -5.37
CA ALA A 137 -6.24 14.89 -5.73
C ALA A 137 -6.39 13.78 -6.78
N ASN A 138 -5.60 13.83 -7.85
CA ASN A 138 -5.61 12.79 -8.89
C ASN A 138 -4.79 11.55 -8.47
N PRO A 139 -5.42 10.36 -8.31
CA PRO A 139 -4.72 9.15 -7.88
C PRO A 139 -3.57 8.72 -8.80
N ALA A 140 -3.79 8.77 -10.12
CA ALA A 140 -2.79 8.33 -11.09
C ALA A 140 -1.53 9.23 -11.07
N ILE A 141 -1.72 10.56 -10.95
CA ILE A 141 -0.60 11.51 -10.84
C ILE A 141 0.15 11.31 -9.52
N ALA A 142 -0.58 11.18 -8.41
CA ALA A 142 0.01 10.92 -7.10
C ALA A 142 0.86 9.64 -7.14
N ARG A 143 0.32 8.56 -7.71
CA ARG A 143 0.99 7.27 -7.79
C ARG A 143 2.26 7.36 -8.63
N LEU A 144 2.16 7.95 -9.82
CA LEU A 144 3.29 8.14 -10.71
C LEU A 144 4.43 8.89 -10.02
N TYR A 145 4.10 9.96 -9.28
CA TYR A 145 5.08 10.73 -8.53
C TYR A 145 5.84 9.88 -7.50
N PHE A 146 5.11 9.19 -6.62
CA PHE A 146 5.75 8.39 -5.57
C PHE A 146 6.48 7.16 -6.12
N GLU A 147 5.94 6.49 -7.15
CA GLU A 147 6.64 5.40 -7.82
C GLU A 147 7.94 5.87 -8.46
N LYS A 148 7.92 7.02 -9.16
CA LYS A 148 9.13 7.58 -9.77
C LYS A 148 10.18 7.91 -8.70
N LEU A 149 9.76 8.53 -7.61
CA LEU A 149 10.63 8.83 -6.48
C LEU A 149 11.23 7.53 -5.89
N TRP A 150 10.40 6.52 -5.65
CA TRP A 150 10.84 5.22 -5.14
C TRP A 150 11.84 4.53 -6.08
N ARG A 151 11.53 4.47 -7.38
CA ARG A 151 12.42 3.85 -8.41
C ARG A 151 13.75 4.59 -8.56
N SER A 152 13.77 5.91 -8.32
CA SER A 152 15.00 6.70 -8.34
C SER A 152 15.90 6.47 -7.12
N GLY A 153 15.35 5.90 -6.04
CA GLY A 153 16.09 5.65 -4.81
C GLY A 153 17.06 4.48 -4.90
N GLY A 154 18.14 4.57 -4.11
CA GLY A 154 19.12 3.51 -3.94
C GLY A 154 18.59 2.34 -3.13
N LYS A 155 19.26 1.18 -3.24
CA LYS A 155 18.99 0.04 -2.34
C LYS A 155 19.28 0.47 -0.90
N VAL A 156 18.38 0.11 0.03
CA VAL A 156 18.55 0.40 1.44
C VAL A 156 19.81 -0.26 2.01
N LYS A 157 20.52 0.47 2.88
CA LYS A 157 21.60 -0.10 3.70
C LYS A 157 20.94 -0.78 4.91
N GLU A 158 20.79 -2.10 4.83
CA GLU A 158 20.08 -2.89 5.83
C GLU A 158 20.71 -2.72 7.23
N THR A 159 19.87 -2.64 8.26
CA THR A 159 20.30 -2.59 9.66
C THR A 159 19.61 -3.70 10.46
N ILE A 160 20.17 -4.06 11.61
CA ILE A 160 19.63 -5.13 12.47
C ILE A 160 18.18 -4.82 12.91
N LYS A 161 17.85 -3.55 13.12
CA LYS A 161 16.53 -3.09 13.57
C LYS A 161 15.54 -2.81 12.43
N MET A 162 15.97 -2.99 11.17
CA MET A 162 15.11 -2.73 10.01
C MET A 162 14.09 -3.86 9.87
N GLY A 163 12.81 -3.49 9.74
CA GLY A 163 11.73 -4.46 9.52
C GLY A 163 11.85 -5.15 8.16
N GLU A 164 11.42 -6.41 8.08
CA GLU A 164 11.48 -7.21 6.85
C GLU A 164 10.73 -6.57 5.67
N SER A 165 9.60 -5.91 5.94
CA SER A 165 8.87 -5.16 4.91
C SER A 165 9.74 -4.05 4.31
N THR A 166 10.46 -3.28 5.14
CA THR A 166 11.37 -2.23 4.66
C THR A 166 12.55 -2.79 3.88
N LYS A 167 13.12 -3.94 4.30
CA LYS A 167 14.22 -4.56 3.56
C LYS A 167 13.80 -4.95 2.13
N ARG A 168 12.56 -5.42 1.96
CA ARG A 168 12.02 -5.81 0.64
C ARG A 168 11.55 -4.61 -0.19
N ASN A 169 10.86 -3.67 0.45
CA ASN A 169 10.06 -2.64 -0.22
C ASN A 169 10.65 -1.24 -0.11
N GLY A 170 11.73 -1.05 0.65
CA GLY A 170 12.33 0.25 0.92
C GLY A 170 13.35 0.67 -0.13
N ARG A 171 13.38 1.97 -0.43
CA ARG A 171 14.43 2.63 -1.21
C ARG A 171 14.90 3.88 -0.49
N THR A 172 16.22 4.09 -0.42
CA THR A 172 16.80 5.33 0.12
C THR A 172 16.74 6.39 -0.96
N VAL A 173 15.86 7.39 -0.79
CA VAL A 173 15.60 8.42 -1.80
C VAL A 173 16.37 9.72 -1.51
N ASP A 174 16.70 9.97 -0.25
CA ASP A 174 17.44 11.14 0.22
C ASP A 174 17.86 10.97 1.70
N GLN A 175 18.17 12.10 2.35
CA GLN A 175 18.41 12.19 3.78
C GLN A 175 17.19 12.78 4.49
N TYR A 176 16.71 12.06 5.51
CA TYR A 176 15.61 12.52 6.35
C TYR A 176 16.09 13.57 7.34
N ASP A 177 15.33 14.66 7.48
CA ASP A 177 15.50 15.71 8.48
C ASP A 177 14.13 16.10 9.07
N VAL A 178 13.95 15.95 10.40
CA VAL A 178 12.72 16.36 11.10
C VAL A 178 12.26 17.78 10.78
N THR A 179 13.19 18.70 10.50
CA THR A 179 12.90 20.13 10.33
C THR A 179 12.58 20.54 8.89
N GLY A 180 12.83 19.67 7.91
CA GLY A 180 12.67 19.99 6.48
C GLY A 180 12.15 18.83 5.65
N VAL A 181 12.97 17.81 5.41
CA VAL A 181 12.61 16.66 4.57
C VAL A 181 12.14 15.51 5.45
N ASN A 182 10.83 15.39 5.64
CA ASN A 182 10.24 14.44 6.57
C ASN A 182 8.97 13.79 6.00
N CYS A 183 8.35 12.93 6.81
CA CYS A 183 7.15 12.18 6.42
C CYS A 183 5.98 13.08 6.02
N THR A 184 5.80 14.21 6.72
CA THR A 184 4.71 15.16 6.47
C THR A 184 4.96 15.97 5.21
N THR A 185 6.21 16.41 4.97
CA THR A 185 6.54 17.18 3.76
C THR A 185 6.47 16.32 2.49
N HIS A 186 6.89 15.05 2.53
CA HIS A 186 6.68 14.13 1.40
C HIS A 186 5.20 13.84 1.14
N THR A 187 4.42 13.61 2.18
CA THR A 187 2.96 13.38 2.10
C THR A 187 2.26 14.55 1.44
N THR A 188 2.46 15.77 1.96
CA THR A 188 1.82 16.98 1.43
C THR A 188 2.30 17.31 0.01
N LYS A 189 3.60 17.18 -0.28
CA LYS A 189 4.15 17.41 -1.63
C LYS A 189 3.54 16.47 -2.67
N GLY A 190 3.37 15.20 -2.37
CA GLY A 190 2.73 14.25 -3.29
C GLY A 190 1.29 14.62 -3.61
N VAL A 191 0.53 15.06 -2.61
CA VAL A 191 -0.87 15.50 -2.76
C VAL A 191 -0.97 16.82 -3.53
N LYS A 192 -0.05 17.77 -3.29
CA LYS A 192 0.06 19.01 -4.07
C LYS A 192 0.35 18.72 -5.56
N ILE A 193 1.30 17.82 -5.83
CA ILE A 193 1.66 17.40 -7.19
C ILE A 193 0.49 16.69 -7.89
N ALA A 194 -0.36 15.99 -7.12
CA ALA A 194 -1.59 15.38 -7.62
C ALA A 194 -2.67 16.39 -8.04
N GLY A 195 -2.40 17.70 -7.91
CA GLY A 195 -3.28 18.78 -8.34
C GLY A 195 -4.23 19.30 -7.25
N SER A 196 -4.11 18.78 -6.03
CA SER A 196 -4.99 19.19 -4.93
C SER A 196 -4.76 20.65 -4.55
N GLN A 197 -5.87 21.34 -4.26
CA GLN A 197 -5.89 22.71 -3.80
C GLN A 197 -6.15 22.81 -2.30
N ILE A 198 -6.23 21.69 -1.58
CA ILE A 198 -6.57 21.69 -0.14
C ILE A 198 -5.59 22.49 0.70
N PHE A 199 -4.37 22.75 0.23
CA PHE A 199 -3.35 23.52 0.95
C PHE A 199 -3.30 24.99 0.52
N LYS A 200 -4.08 25.38 -0.50
CA LYS A 200 -4.13 26.77 -0.95
C LYS A 200 -5.18 27.53 -0.15
N GLY A 201 -4.81 28.69 0.34
CA GLY A 201 -5.66 29.62 1.03
C GLY A 201 -5.54 31.02 0.42
N GLY A 202 -6.45 31.90 0.82
CA GLY A 202 -6.33 33.30 0.50
C GLY A 202 -7.37 34.12 1.23
N TYR A 203 -7.00 35.34 1.57
CA TYR A 203 -7.92 36.30 2.17
C TYR A 203 -7.85 37.62 1.41
N THR A 204 -8.99 38.29 1.33
CA THR A 204 -9.07 39.63 0.75
C THR A 204 -8.92 40.64 1.87
N THR A 205 -7.92 41.50 1.75
CA THR A 205 -7.72 42.62 2.67
C THR A 205 -8.82 43.67 2.48
N HIS A 206 -9.01 44.56 3.46
CA HIS A 206 -9.97 45.66 3.37
C HIS A 206 -9.74 46.58 2.16
N SER A 207 -8.53 46.59 1.60
CA SER A 207 -8.16 47.32 0.38
C SER A 207 -8.45 46.55 -0.92
N GLN A 208 -9.23 45.47 -0.87
CA GLN A 208 -9.57 44.60 -2.01
C GLN A 208 -8.39 43.86 -2.64
N MET A 209 -7.19 43.92 -2.04
CA MET A 209 -6.06 43.09 -2.47
C MET A 209 -6.25 41.66 -1.92
N ARG A 210 -6.21 40.69 -2.83
CA ARG A 210 -6.22 39.27 -2.49
C ARG A 210 -4.80 38.82 -2.16
N ILE A 211 -4.62 38.31 -0.94
CA ILE A 211 -3.37 37.69 -0.49
C ILE A 211 -3.61 36.19 -0.49
N ASP A 212 -3.01 35.50 -1.45
CA ASP A 212 -3.00 34.05 -1.50
C ASP A 212 -1.80 33.52 -0.70
N TYR A 213 -1.99 32.39 -0.03
CA TYR A 213 -0.95 31.70 0.70
C TYR A 213 -1.10 30.19 0.49
N GLU A 214 0.00 29.46 0.66
CA GLU A 214 -0.01 28.00 0.63
C GLU A 214 0.46 27.49 1.98
N GLU A 215 -0.34 26.61 2.59
CA GLU A 215 -0.03 25.96 3.86
C GLU A 215 1.01 24.85 3.62
N ASP A 216 2.03 24.82 4.48
CA ASP A 216 3.05 23.79 4.52
C ASP A 216 3.09 23.14 5.89
N PHE A 217 3.28 21.82 5.91
CA PHE A 217 3.27 21.05 7.15
C PHE A 217 4.54 20.20 7.27
N ALA A 218 5.27 20.40 8.36
CA ALA A 218 6.39 19.55 8.76
C ALA A 218 6.06 18.65 9.97
N VAL A 219 4.93 18.89 10.65
CA VAL A 219 4.54 18.18 11.89
C VAL A 219 3.23 17.42 11.66
N PRO A 220 3.17 16.10 11.90
CA PRO A 220 1.97 15.29 11.69
C PRO A 220 0.74 15.78 12.45
N VAL A 221 0.90 16.20 13.71
CA VAL A 221 -0.21 16.75 14.53
C VAL A 221 -0.81 18.01 13.91
N SER A 222 0.02 18.89 13.34
CA SER A 222 -0.47 20.08 12.63
C SER A 222 -1.30 19.70 11.40
N LEU A 223 -0.80 18.74 10.62
CA LEU A 223 -1.46 18.25 9.41
C LEU A 223 -2.80 17.58 9.76
N GLN A 224 -2.85 16.71 10.78
CA GLN A 224 -4.09 16.07 11.20
C GLN A 224 -5.14 17.11 11.62
N ARG A 225 -4.78 18.05 12.50
CA ARG A 225 -5.70 19.12 12.94
C ARG A 225 -6.20 19.93 11.76
N TYR A 226 -5.37 20.15 10.74
CA TYR A 226 -5.75 20.85 9.51
C TYR A 226 -6.80 20.06 8.71
N LEU A 227 -6.54 18.77 8.47
CA LEU A 227 -7.43 17.87 7.73
C LEU A 227 -8.75 17.65 8.46
N GLU A 228 -8.74 17.53 9.79
CA GLU A 228 -9.95 17.47 10.62
C GLU A 228 -10.82 18.72 10.45
N ARG A 229 -10.22 19.92 10.53
CA ARG A 229 -10.96 21.17 10.29
C ARG A 229 -11.53 21.21 8.87
N LYS A 230 -10.72 20.86 7.86
CA LYS A 230 -11.13 20.83 6.45
C LYS A 230 -12.26 19.83 6.21
N SER A 231 -12.27 18.71 6.92
CA SER A 231 -13.34 17.70 6.82
C SER A 231 -14.69 18.18 7.34
N GLY A 232 -14.71 19.21 8.19
CA GLY A 232 -15.92 19.88 8.65
C GLY A 232 -16.41 21.01 7.74
N GLU A 233 -15.66 21.37 6.69
CA GLU A 233 -16.07 22.41 5.75
C GLU A 233 -17.07 21.88 4.72
N SER A 234 -17.98 22.75 4.27
CA SER A 234 -18.98 22.40 3.24
C SER A 234 -18.39 22.15 1.85
N SER A 235 -17.10 22.46 1.64
CA SER A 235 -16.40 22.22 0.38
C SER A 235 -16.21 20.72 0.07
N MET A 236 -16.26 19.85 1.10
CA MET A 236 -16.06 18.41 0.99
C MET A 236 -14.76 17.99 0.27
N LEU A 237 -13.76 18.86 0.26
CA LEU A 237 -12.46 18.57 -0.35
C LEU A 237 -11.66 17.53 0.45
N VAL A 238 -12.00 17.40 1.74
CA VAL A 238 -11.43 16.42 2.67
C VAL A 238 -12.58 15.66 3.31
N VAL A 239 -12.49 14.34 3.37
CA VAL A 239 -13.49 13.48 4.04
C VAL A 239 -12.77 12.56 5.01
N ASP A 240 -13.21 12.51 6.27
CA ASP A 240 -12.70 11.53 7.24
C ASP A 240 -13.21 10.13 6.87
N MET A 241 -12.27 9.26 6.50
CA MET A 241 -12.52 7.88 6.05
C MET A 241 -12.11 6.85 7.11
N THR A 242 -11.73 7.28 8.32
CA THR A 242 -11.17 6.41 9.36
C THR A 242 -12.12 5.26 9.72
N SER A 243 -13.42 5.53 9.79
CA SER A 243 -14.43 4.51 10.08
C SER A 243 -14.59 3.49 8.95
N GLU A 244 -14.57 3.94 7.69
CA GLU A 244 -14.65 3.06 6.51
C GLU A 244 -13.41 2.15 6.41
N PHE A 245 -12.22 2.70 6.67
CA PHE A 245 -10.99 1.89 6.76
C PHE A 245 -11.06 0.86 7.90
N ARG A 246 -11.58 1.21 9.08
CA ARG A 246 -11.77 0.24 10.18
C ARG A 246 -12.80 -0.85 9.86
N LYS A 247 -13.82 -0.56 9.06
CA LYS A 247 -14.79 -1.56 8.59
C LYS A 247 -14.13 -2.54 7.61
N GLN A 248 -13.37 -2.04 6.64
CA GLN A 248 -12.73 -2.87 5.63
C GLN A 248 -11.52 -3.65 6.17
N TYR A 249 -10.80 -3.08 7.14
CA TYR A 249 -9.61 -3.69 7.74
C TYR A 249 -9.80 -3.86 9.25
N PRO A 250 -10.60 -4.85 9.70
CA PRO A 250 -10.83 -5.11 11.11
C PRO A 250 -9.55 -5.57 11.84
N ASN A 251 -9.52 -5.38 13.17
CA ASN A 251 -8.40 -5.78 14.03
C ASN A 251 -8.34 -7.31 14.23
N THR A 252 -7.99 -8.04 13.18
CA THR A 252 -7.86 -9.51 13.22
C THR A 252 -6.63 -9.98 13.98
N ASP A 253 -5.62 -9.13 14.11
CA ASP A 253 -4.31 -9.44 14.67
C ASP A 253 -4.18 -9.04 16.16
N ASN A 254 -5.28 -8.62 16.79
CA ASN A 254 -5.36 -8.19 18.19
C ASN A 254 -4.33 -7.12 18.57
N TYR A 255 -4.09 -6.17 17.66
CA TYR A 255 -3.25 -5.02 17.94
C TYR A 255 -3.79 -4.23 19.13
N THR A 256 -2.90 -3.93 20.08
CA THR A 256 -3.20 -3.05 21.21
C THR A 256 -2.64 -1.66 20.94
N PRO A 257 -3.38 -0.59 21.28
CA PRO A 257 -2.88 0.76 21.12
C PRO A 257 -1.59 0.97 21.91
N ILE A 258 -0.59 1.56 21.29
CA ILE A 258 0.67 1.91 21.95
C ILE A 258 0.38 2.94 23.05
N SER A 259 1.01 2.75 24.22
CA SER A 259 0.94 3.69 25.33
C SER A 259 1.56 5.02 24.91
N GLU A 260 0.81 6.10 25.11
CA GLU A 260 1.22 7.43 24.70
C GLU A 260 2.38 7.95 25.57
N ASP A 261 3.52 8.27 24.95
CA ASP A 261 4.58 9.03 25.64
C ASP A 261 4.18 10.50 25.68
N THR A 262 3.62 10.92 26.82
CA THR A 262 3.14 12.28 27.06
C THR A 262 4.22 13.34 26.78
N THR A 263 5.50 13.03 26.99
CA THR A 263 6.58 14.01 26.82
C THR A 263 6.82 14.33 25.34
N LEU A 264 6.87 13.31 24.48
CA LEU A 264 7.04 13.48 23.04
C LEU A 264 5.83 14.16 22.40
N ARG A 265 4.62 13.82 22.87
CA ARG A 265 3.39 14.48 22.41
C ARG A 265 3.37 15.97 22.75
N VAL A 266 3.70 16.35 23.99
CA VAL A 266 3.72 17.77 24.40
C VAL A 266 4.72 18.56 23.56
N VAL A 267 5.91 18.01 23.29
CA VAL A 267 6.90 18.65 22.41
C VAL A 267 6.33 18.83 21.00
N SER A 268 5.72 17.79 20.43
CA SER A 268 5.08 17.85 19.11
C SER A 268 3.96 18.90 19.07
N GLU A 269 3.14 19.00 20.12
CA GLU A 269 2.07 19.99 20.23
C GLU A 269 2.62 21.43 20.32
N VAL A 270 3.70 21.66 21.06
CA VAL A 270 4.35 22.98 21.14
C VAL A 270 4.95 23.38 19.78
N VAL A 271 5.70 22.48 19.13
CA VAL A 271 6.29 22.73 17.81
C VAL A 271 5.19 22.95 16.76
N SER A 272 4.07 22.23 16.85
CA SER A 272 2.90 22.40 15.99
C SER A 272 2.29 23.80 16.08
N GLY A 273 2.32 24.42 17.27
CA GLY A 273 1.81 25.76 17.51
C GLY A 273 2.73 26.86 16.96
N ILE A 274 4.05 26.64 17.01
CA ILE A 274 5.06 27.57 16.51
C ILE A 274 5.16 27.51 14.98
N GLY A 275 4.99 26.33 14.38
CA GLY A 275 5.08 26.13 12.93
C GLY A 275 3.95 26.76 12.10
N LYS A 276 2.84 27.18 12.72
CA LYS A 276 1.71 27.87 12.03
C LYS A 276 2.09 29.24 11.46
N SER A 277 3.24 29.81 11.83
CA SER A 277 3.68 31.14 11.38
C SER A 277 5.09 31.16 10.78
N SER A 278 5.63 30.02 10.33
CA SER A 278 7.00 29.95 9.79
C SER A 278 7.05 30.37 8.30
N PRO A 279 8.03 31.19 7.87
CA PRO A 279 7.99 31.96 6.62
C PRO A 279 8.46 31.19 5.37
N TYR A 280 8.22 29.88 5.27
CA TYR A 280 8.57 29.13 4.06
C TYR A 280 7.68 29.46 2.83
N SER A 281 6.69 30.36 3.00
CA SER A 281 5.88 30.95 1.93
C SER A 281 6.64 32.02 1.11
N GLY A 282 7.91 31.75 0.81
CA GLY A 282 8.75 32.56 -0.08
C GLY A 282 8.98 31.80 -1.37
N GLY A 283 8.05 31.95 -2.32
CA GLY A 283 8.19 31.67 -3.75
C GLY A 283 9.16 30.56 -4.17
N SER A 284 8.62 29.44 -4.63
CA SER A 284 9.28 28.57 -5.60
C SER A 284 9.45 29.30 -6.94
N VAL A 285 10.31 30.32 -6.97
CA VAL A 285 10.90 30.84 -8.20
C VAL A 285 12.10 29.94 -8.50
N GLY A 286 12.07 29.33 -9.69
CA GLY A 286 12.97 28.27 -10.10
C GLY A 286 14.47 28.56 -9.87
N GLY A 287 15.17 27.52 -9.48
CA GLY A 287 16.62 27.55 -9.35
C GLY A 287 17.16 26.32 -8.62
N LEU A 288 17.53 25.29 -9.39
CA LEU A 288 18.70 24.46 -9.13
C LEU A 288 18.82 23.84 -7.71
N LEU A 289 18.11 22.74 -7.46
CA LEU A 289 18.52 21.75 -6.45
C LEU A 289 19.07 20.50 -7.15
N GLU A 290 20.15 20.71 -7.92
CA GLU A 290 21.12 19.67 -8.22
C GLU A 290 22.23 19.76 -7.17
N GLY A 291 21.87 19.41 -5.93
CA GLY A 291 22.79 19.27 -4.82
C GLY A 291 23.01 17.79 -4.55
N MET A 292 23.76 17.11 -5.43
CA MET A 292 24.37 15.82 -5.11
C MET A 292 25.28 16.02 -3.90
N HIS A 293 24.76 15.75 -2.70
CA HIS A 293 25.61 15.43 -1.58
C HIS A 293 25.93 13.95 -1.65
N ASP A 294 27.16 13.69 -2.05
CA ASP A 294 27.79 12.39 -2.18
C ASP A 294 27.56 11.54 -0.92
N VAL A 295 26.72 10.51 -1.05
CA VAL A 295 26.35 9.62 0.05
C VAL A 295 27.38 8.49 0.20
N ASN A 296 28.66 8.87 0.29
CA ASN A 296 29.75 7.97 0.64
C ASN A 296 30.56 8.55 1.80
N LYS A 297 30.10 8.25 3.01
CA LYS A 297 30.92 7.85 4.16
C LYS A 297 30.07 7.06 5.16
#